data_AF-A0AAE3RDZ7-F1
#
_entry.id   AF-A0AAE3RDZ7-F1
#
_cell.length_a   1.000
_cell.length_b   1.000
_cell.length_c   1.000
_cell.angle_alpha   90.00
_cell.angle_beta   90.00
_cell.angle_gamma   90.00
#
_symmetry.space_group_name_H-M   'P 1'
#
loop_
_entity.id
_entity.type
_entity.pdbx_description
1 polymer ?
#
loop_
_entity_poly.entity_id
_entity_poly.type
_entity_poly.pdbx_seq_one_letter_code
_entity_poly.pdbx_strand_id
1 'polypeptide(L)'
;MQTAEICISDPSMDGRDATRISKKQSRRLKQFLMDVAYFYDLPRWANEILFELLMEMDADGEVVISMGVKKRIASELRISVPSIKNAISIYAKKDILIRQQTGVYQFNSQIFGKRQWQYIRDIRMEVNYDTNGTRQLQIEVEYYN
;
A
#
# COMPACT_ATOMS: atom_id res chain seq x y z
N MET A 1 -29.23 -10.01 -5.53
CA MET A 1 -27.78 -9.98 -5.24
C MET A 1 -27.57 -8.86 -4.23
N GLN A 2 -27.02 -9.17 -3.05
CA GLN A 2 -26.90 -8.22 -1.96
C GLN A 2 -25.47 -7.67 -1.97
N THR A 3 -25.31 -6.46 -2.50
CA THR A 3 -24.04 -5.71 -2.47
C THR A 3 -23.86 -5.18 -1.06
N ALA A 4 -22.78 -5.59 -0.39
CA ALA A 4 -22.41 -5.05 0.92
C ALA A 4 -21.47 -3.86 0.70
N GLU A 5 -22.01 -2.64 0.74
CA GLU A 5 -21.20 -1.42 0.83
C GLU A 5 -21.01 -1.06 2.31
N ILE A 6 -19.77 -1.10 2.80
CA ILE A 6 -19.40 -0.55 4.11
C ILE A 6 -18.80 0.83 3.86
N CYS A 7 -19.66 1.85 3.83
CA CYS A 7 -19.25 3.25 3.73
C CYS A 7 -18.96 3.82 5.14
N ILE A 8 -17.71 4.19 5.41
CA ILE A 8 -17.33 4.96 6.61
C ILE A 8 -16.88 6.36 6.17
N SER A 9 -17.84 7.28 6.00
CA SER A 9 -17.56 8.70 5.75
C SER A 9 -17.38 9.45 7.07
N ASP A 10 -16.32 10.26 7.21
CA ASP A 10 -16.06 11.11 8.38
C ASP A 10 -15.78 12.56 7.92
N PRO A 11 -16.63 13.55 8.28
CA PRO A 11 -16.69 14.88 7.64
C PRO A 11 -15.93 16.00 8.38
N SER A 12 -14.65 15.80 8.75
CA SER A 12 -13.86 16.93 9.29
C SER A 12 -12.46 17.02 8.68
N MET A 13 -12.30 17.98 7.76
CA MET A 13 -11.01 18.49 7.30
C MET A 13 -11.01 20.00 7.51
N ASP A 14 -10.48 20.46 8.65
CA ASP A 14 -10.02 21.83 8.85
C ASP A 14 -8.50 21.81 9.10
N GLY A 15 -7.81 22.80 8.56
CA GLY A 15 -6.36 22.86 8.36
C GLY A 15 -5.49 23.04 9.60
N ARG A 16 -5.89 22.58 10.78
CA ARG A 16 -5.08 22.71 12.01
C ARG A 16 -4.78 21.41 12.77
N ASP A 17 -5.00 20.23 12.19
CA ASP A 17 -4.92 18.95 12.92
C ASP A 17 -4.03 17.85 12.25
N ALA A 18 -2.92 18.23 11.61
CA ALA A 18 -1.98 17.29 10.96
C ALA A 18 -1.48 16.15 11.87
N THR A 19 -1.45 16.36 13.19
CA THR A 19 -1.00 15.35 14.17
C THR A 19 -2.04 14.26 14.43
N ARG A 20 -3.34 14.53 14.19
CA ARG A 20 -4.47 13.59 14.39
C ARG A 20 -4.78 12.72 13.16
N ILE A 21 -4.33 13.17 11.99
CA ILE A 21 -4.39 12.42 10.72
C ILE A 21 -3.62 11.08 10.84
N SER A 22 -2.61 10.99 11.71
CA SER A 22 -1.60 9.92 11.67
C SER A 22 -2.02 8.52 12.16
N LYS A 23 -2.98 8.37 13.10
CA LYS A 23 -3.23 7.06 13.74
C LYS A 23 -4.39 6.26 13.13
N LYS A 24 -5.51 6.93 12.81
CA LYS A 24 -6.73 6.29 12.24
C LYS A 24 -6.55 6.00 10.74
N GLN A 25 -5.92 6.90 9.98
CA GLN A 25 -5.59 6.66 8.57
C GLN A 25 -4.55 5.53 8.44
N SER A 26 -3.52 5.52 9.31
CA SER A 26 -2.57 4.40 9.37
C SER A 26 -3.27 3.07 9.63
N ARG A 27 -4.30 3.01 10.51
CA ARG A 27 -5.03 1.76 10.76
C ARG A 27 -5.77 1.22 9.53
N ARG A 28 -6.52 2.07 8.82
CA ARG A 28 -7.24 1.66 7.60
C ARG A 28 -6.27 1.19 6.52
N LEU A 29 -5.19 1.95 6.32
CA LEU A 29 -4.17 1.59 5.36
C LEU A 29 -3.47 0.27 5.72
N LYS A 30 -3.13 0.07 6.99
CA LYS A 30 -2.53 -1.19 7.45
C LYS A 30 -3.47 -2.38 7.25
N GLN A 31 -4.78 -2.21 7.47
CA GLN A 31 -5.76 -3.27 7.21
C GLN A 31 -5.84 -3.58 5.70
N PHE A 32 -5.94 -2.55 4.87
CA PHE A 32 -5.90 -2.71 3.42
C PHE A 32 -4.64 -3.47 2.96
N LEU A 33 -3.47 -3.11 3.46
CA LEU A 33 -2.23 -3.82 3.13
C LEU A 33 -2.19 -5.25 3.68
N MET A 34 -2.83 -5.53 4.83
CA MET A 34 -3.02 -6.90 5.31
C MET A 34 -3.90 -7.72 4.36
N ASP A 35 -4.96 -7.12 3.82
CA ASP A 35 -5.84 -7.78 2.86
C ASP A 35 -5.09 -8.04 1.55
N VAL A 36 -4.33 -7.07 1.04
CA VAL A 36 -3.42 -7.27 -0.11
C VAL A 36 -2.41 -8.37 0.19
N ALA A 37 -1.80 -8.38 1.38
CA ALA A 37 -0.88 -9.43 1.79
C ALA A 37 -1.55 -10.81 1.80
N TYR A 38 -2.81 -10.91 2.21
CA TYR A 38 -3.57 -12.15 2.15
C TYR A 38 -3.86 -12.58 0.71
N PHE A 39 -4.35 -11.69 -0.15
CA PHE A 39 -4.68 -12.00 -1.55
C PHE A 39 -3.45 -12.39 -2.38
N TYR A 40 -2.32 -11.73 -2.13
CA TYR A 40 -1.07 -11.99 -2.82
C TYR A 40 -0.18 -13.00 -2.07
N ASP A 41 -0.66 -13.67 -1.02
CA ASP A 41 0.11 -14.66 -0.25
C ASP A 41 1.51 -14.13 0.17
N LEU A 42 1.53 -12.92 0.71
CA LEU A 42 2.73 -12.28 1.24
C LEU A 42 2.97 -12.75 2.67
N PRO A 43 4.23 -12.92 3.07
CA PRO A 43 4.51 -13.25 4.46
C PRO A 43 4.19 -12.05 5.35
N ARG A 44 3.58 -12.32 6.51
CA ARG A 44 3.09 -11.28 7.44
C ARG A 44 4.13 -10.21 7.80
N TRP A 45 5.41 -10.59 7.93
CA TRP A 45 6.51 -9.67 8.27
C TRP A 45 6.81 -8.66 7.16
N ALA A 46 6.44 -8.95 5.91
CA ALA A 46 6.66 -8.04 4.79
C ALA A 46 5.71 -6.84 4.85
N ASN A 47 4.50 -7.00 5.42
CA ASN A 47 3.48 -5.95 5.43
C ASN A 47 3.96 -4.59 5.97
N GLU A 48 4.72 -4.58 7.06
CA GLU A 48 5.25 -3.33 7.64
C GLU A 48 6.28 -2.67 6.70
N ILE A 49 7.08 -3.44 5.96
CA ILE A 49 8.02 -2.90 4.96
C ILE A 49 7.24 -2.31 3.77
N LEU A 50 6.17 -2.98 3.35
CA LEU A 50 5.30 -2.49 2.27
C LEU A 50 4.64 -1.16 2.66
N PHE A 51 4.18 -1.04 3.92
CA PHE A 51 3.63 0.19 4.47
C PHE A 51 4.65 1.34 4.40
N GLU A 52 5.88 1.13 4.91
CA GLU A 52 6.92 2.16 4.89
C GLU A 52 7.28 2.60 3.46
N LEU A 53 7.36 1.65 2.51
CA LEU A 53 7.62 1.98 1.10
C LEU A 53 6.46 2.75 0.46
N LEU A 54 5.22 2.42 0.81
CA LEU A 54 4.04 3.10 0.27
C LEU A 54 3.95 4.54 0.76
N MET A 55 4.44 4.83 1.98
CA MET A 55 4.52 6.20 2.50
C MET A 55 5.59 7.05 1.83
N GLU A 56 6.60 6.42 1.24
CA GLU A 56 7.65 7.07 0.43
C GLU A 56 7.29 7.20 -1.06
N MET A 57 6.11 6.70 -1.46
CA MET A 57 5.64 6.78 -2.83
C MET A 57 5.34 8.24 -3.22
N ASP A 58 5.78 8.64 -4.40
CA ASP A 58 5.50 9.97 -4.92
C ASP A 58 4.10 10.10 -5.55
N ALA A 59 3.83 11.23 -6.18
CA ALA A 59 2.53 11.53 -6.78
C ALA A 59 2.25 10.76 -8.07
N ASP A 60 3.27 10.18 -8.70
CA ASP A 60 3.16 9.37 -9.92
C ASP A 60 3.10 7.86 -9.61
N GLY A 61 3.23 7.50 -8.33
CA GLY A 61 3.20 6.12 -7.86
C GLY A 61 4.56 5.43 -7.88
N GLU A 62 5.64 6.20 -8.04
CA GLU A 62 7.01 5.71 -8.05
C GLU A 62 7.61 5.78 -6.63
N VAL A 63 8.55 4.88 -6.35
CA VAL A 63 9.35 4.88 -5.12
C VAL A 63 10.82 4.62 -5.43
N VAL A 64 11.68 5.50 -4.91
CA VAL A 64 13.13 5.39 -5.02
C VAL A 64 13.70 4.69 -3.79
N ILE A 65 14.02 3.40 -3.93
CA ILE A 65 14.51 2.54 -2.85
C ILE A 65 16.04 2.50 -2.84
N SER A 66 16.66 3.61 -2.44
CA SER A 66 18.11 3.72 -2.27
C SER A 66 18.63 2.89 -1.07
N MET A 67 19.95 2.73 -0.94
CA MET A 67 20.54 2.08 0.24
C MET A 67 20.25 2.85 1.54
N GLY A 68 20.14 4.18 1.47
CA GLY A 68 19.77 5.03 2.60
C GLY A 68 18.37 4.71 3.11
N VAL A 69 17.38 4.65 2.22
CA VAL A 69 15.99 4.28 2.54
C VAL A 69 15.93 2.90 3.20
N LYS A 70 16.65 1.91 2.64
CA LYS A 70 16.69 0.55 3.21
C LYS A 70 17.27 0.54 4.63
N LYS A 71 18.33 1.30 4.91
CA LYS A 71 18.92 1.39 6.25
C LYS A 71 17.97 2.08 7.25
N ARG A 72 17.27 3.13 6.81
CA ARG A 72 16.29 3.85 7.63
C ARG A 72 15.15 2.93 8.07
N ILE A 73 14.48 2.28 7.10
CA ILE A 73 13.40 1.33 7.37
C ILE A 73 13.87 0.16 8.27
N ALA A 74 15.09 -0.35 8.03
CA ALA A 74 15.67 -1.42 8.86
C ALA A 74 15.80 -0.99 10.33
N SER A 75 16.24 0.25 10.56
CA SER A 75 16.37 0.81 11.90
C SER A 75 15.02 1.02 12.57
N GLU A 76 14.04 1.59 11.85
CA GLU A 76 12.70 1.87 12.36
C GLU A 76 11.95 0.59 12.74
N LEU A 77 11.99 -0.42 11.87
CA LEU A 77 11.33 -1.71 12.10
C LEU A 77 12.17 -2.69 12.94
N ARG A 78 13.41 -2.32 13.28
CA ARG A 78 14.39 -3.16 14.00
C ARG A 78 14.63 -4.52 13.33
N ILE A 79 14.80 -4.49 12.01
CA ILE A 79 15.07 -5.68 11.17
C ILE A 79 16.36 -5.51 10.39
N SER A 80 16.78 -6.56 9.69
CA SER A 80 18.00 -6.52 8.87
C SER A 80 17.74 -5.92 7.48
N VAL A 81 18.73 -5.21 6.92
CA VAL A 81 18.68 -4.74 5.52
C VAL A 81 18.49 -5.90 4.52
N PRO A 82 19.11 -7.09 4.70
CA PRO A 82 18.78 -8.27 3.89
C PRO A 82 17.30 -8.63 3.88
N SER A 83 16.60 -8.55 5.02
CA SER A 83 15.14 -8.79 5.10
C SER A 83 14.37 -7.84 4.20
N ILE A 84 14.76 -6.57 4.14
CA ILE A 84 14.15 -5.57 3.25
C ILE A 84 14.40 -5.90 1.78
N LYS A 85 15.63 -6.28 1.43
CA LYS A 85 15.95 -6.72 0.05
C LYS A 85 15.12 -7.93 -0.36
N ASN A 86 14.92 -8.88 0.56
CA ASN A 86 14.06 -10.04 0.33
C ASN A 86 12.60 -9.63 0.11
N ALA A 87 12.07 -8.73 0.95
CA ALA A 87 10.71 -8.20 0.79
C ALA A 87 10.50 -7.54 -0.58
N ILE A 88 11.40 -6.65 -0.99
CA ILE A 88 11.35 -6.00 -2.31
C ILE A 88 11.36 -7.04 -3.45
N SER A 89 12.17 -8.09 -3.30
CA SER A 89 12.23 -9.17 -4.29
C SER A 89 10.92 -9.96 -4.35
N ILE A 90 10.24 -10.17 -3.22
CA ILE A 90 8.91 -10.79 -3.16
C ILE A 90 7.89 -9.88 -3.85
N TYR A 91 7.87 -8.58 -3.55
CA TYR A 91 6.92 -7.64 -4.16
C TYR A 91 7.08 -7.55 -5.67
N ALA A 92 8.33 -7.59 -6.16
CA ALA A 92 8.60 -7.61 -7.59
C ALA A 92 8.14 -8.90 -8.26
N LYS A 93 8.30 -10.05 -7.61
CA LYS A 93 7.81 -11.34 -8.14
C LYS A 93 6.30 -11.48 -8.15
N LYS A 94 5.60 -10.73 -7.29
CA LYS A 94 4.14 -10.78 -7.16
C LYS A 94 3.44 -9.59 -7.83
N ASP A 95 4.16 -8.86 -8.69
CA ASP A 95 3.67 -7.68 -9.41
C ASP A 95 3.05 -6.61 -8.50
N ILE A 96 3.51 -6.50 -7.25
CA ILE A 96 3.13 -5.43 -6.32
C ILE A 96 3.97 -4.19 -6.61
N LEU A 97 5.26 -4.40 -6.88
CA LEU A 97 6.20 -3.39 -7.34
C LEU A 97 6.74 -3.78 -8.72
N ILE A 98 6.62 -2.88 -9.68
CA ILE A 98 7.14 -3.06 -11.04
C ILE A 98 8.48 -2.32 -11.10
N ARG A 99 9.57 -3.05 -11.33
CA ARG A 99 10.90 -2.44 -11.41
C ARG A 99 11.02 -1.61 -12.69
N GLN A 100 11.29 -0.32 -12.54
CA GLN A 100 11.52 0.59 -13.67
C GLN A 100 13.01 0.70 -13.98
N GLN A 101 13.83 0.94 -12.94
CA GLN A 101 15.28 1.06 -13.06
C GLN A 101 15.99 0.47 -11.83
N THR A 102 17.31 0.66 -11.74
CA THR A 102 18.06 0.24 -10.54
C THR A 102 17.68 1.13 -9.36
N GLY A 103 17.02 0.52 -8.38
CA GLY A 103 16.58 1.24 -7.17
C GLY A 103 15.29 2.03 -7.35
N VAL A 104 14.65 1.95 -8.51
CA VAL A 104 13.42 2.69 -8.83
C VAL A 104 12.31 1.70 -9.18
N TYR A 105 11.17 1.82 -8.50
CA TYR A 105 10.04 0.90 -8.63
C TYR A 105 8.74 1.68 -8.70
N GLN A 106 7.80 1.19 -9.51
CA GLN A 106 6.44 1.68 -9.61
C GLN A 106 5.53 0.78 -8.79
N PHE A 107 4.67 1.34 -7.94
CA PHE A 107 3.56 0.58 -7.35
C PHE A 107 2.56 0.19 -8.43
N ASN A 108 2.11 -1.06 -8.43
CA ASN A 108 1.17 -1.53 -9.43
C ASN A 108 -0.16 -0.76 -9.34
N SER A 109 -0.48 0.03 -10.37
CA SER A 109 -1.66 0.90 -10.41
C SER A 109 -3.01 0.18 -10.34
N GLN A 110 -3.04 -1.15 -10.58
CA GLN A 110 -4.26 -1.96 -10.42
C GLN A 110 -4.52 -2.32 -8.95
N ILE A 111 -3.44 -2.44 -8.18
CA ILE A 111 -3.48 -2.73 -6.74
C ILE A 111 -3.46 -1.43 -5.94
N PHE A 112 -2.87 -0.38 -6.48
CA PHE A 112 -2.68 0.87 -5.80
C PHE A 112 -3.23 2.03 -6.64
N GLY A 113 -4.01 2.94 -6.05
CA GLY A 113 -4.30 4.24 -6.62
C GLY A 113 -3.03 5.03 -6.97
N LYS A 114 -3.15 5.90 -7.98
CA LYS A 114 -2.03 6.60 -8.61
C LYS A 114 -1.44 7.75 -7.78
N ARG A 115 -2.13 8.22 -6.74
CA ARG A 115 -1.70 9.40 -5.96
C ARG A 115 -1.19 9.02 -4.58
N GLN A 116 -0.53 9.99 -3.93
CA GLN A 116 -0.05 9.87 -2.57
C GLN A 116 -1.12 9.38 -1.60
N TRP A 117 -0.77 8.33 -0.85
CA TRP A 117 -1.70 7.63 0.04
C TRP A 117 -1.96 8.36 1.37
N GLN A 118 -1.28 9.49 1.58
CA GLN A 118 -1.44 10.36 2.75
C GLN A 118 -2.78 11.12 2.76
N TYR A 119 -3.46 11.22 1.61
CA TYR A 119 -4.69 12.00 1.43
C TYR A 119 -5.90 11.15 1.04
N ILE A 120 -5.94 9.90 1.48
CA ILE A 120 -7.03 8.98 1.13
C ILE A 120 -8.21 9.14 2.07
N ARG A 121 -9.38 9.35 1.48
CA ARG A 121 -10.67 9.41 2.14
C ARG A 121 -11.31 8.03 2.27
N ASP A 122 -11.34 7.27 1.17
CA ASP A 122 -11.95 5.94 1.11
C ASP A 122 -11.15 4.97 0.21
N ILE A 123 -11.18 3.68 0.54
CA ILE A 123 -10.55 2.60 -0.24
C ILE A 123 -11.59 1.51 -0.46
N ARG A 124 -11.92 1.25 -1.73
CA ARG A 124 -12.82 0.16 -2.12
C ARG A 124 -12.01 -0.91 -2.85
N MET A 125 -12.22 -2.15 -2.45
CA MET A 125 -11.61 -3.32 -3.05
C MET A 125 -12.70 -4.22 -3.61
N GLU A 126 -12.67 -4.45 -4.91
CA GLU A 126 -13.55 -5.36 -5.61
C GLU A 126 -12.79 -6.63 -5.96
N VAL A 127 -13.38 -7.78 -5.62
CA VAL A 127 -12.80 -9.10 -5.89
C VAL A 127 -13.71 -9.82 -6.88
N ASN A 128 -13.23 -9.92 -8.11
CA ASN A 128 -13.93 -10.59 -9.19
C ASN A 128 -13.42 -12.02 -9.34
N TYR A 129 -14.35 -12.97 -9.39
CA TYR A 129 -14.06 -14.38 -9.62
C TYR A 129 -14.42 -14.71 -11.06
N ASP A 130 -13.46 -15.18 -11.84
CA ASP A 130 -13.74 -15.67 -13.18
C ASP A 130 -14.33 -17.10 -13.14
N THR A 131 -14.84 -17.57 -14.28
CA THR A 131 -15.39 -18.93 -14.41
C THR A 131 -14.34 -20.03 -14.21
N ASN A 132 -13.05 -19.70 -14.21
CA ASN A 132 -11.94 -20.62 -14.02
C ASN A 132 -11.47 -20.67 -12.55
N GLY A 133 -12.09 -19.89 -11.66
CA GLY A 133 -11.73 -19.80 -10.25
C GLY A 133 -10.54 -18.87 -9.98
N THR A 134 -10.04 -18.15 -10.99
CA THR A 134 -9.05 -17.09 -10.83
C THR A 134 -9.71 -15.87 -10.20
N ARG A 135 -8.96 -15.17 -9.36
CA ARG A 135 -9.43 -13.95 -8.67
C ARG A 135 -8.70 -12.75 -9.25
N GLN A 136 -9.43 -11.71 -9.59
CA GLN A 136 -8.90 -10.42 -10.00
C GLN A 136 -9.29 -9.36 -8.97
N LEU A 137 -8.31 -8.52 -8.62
CA LEU A 137 -8.49 -7.43 -7.68
C LEU A 137 -8.60 -6.13 -8.46
N GLN A 138 -9.66 -5.36 -8.21
CA GLN A 138 -9.77 -3.99 -8.69
C GLN A 138 -9.92 -3.07 -7.49
N ILE A 139 -9.22 -1.94 -7.52
CA ILE A 139 -9.21 -0.98 -6.41
C ILE A 139 -9.62 0.39 -6.89
N GLU A 140 -10.55 0.98 -6.15
CA GLU A 140 -10.96 2.38 -6.31
C GLU A 140 -10.55 3.14 -5.04
N VAL A 141 -9.80 4.23 -5.24
CA VAL A 141 -9.32 5.07 -4.15
C VAL A 141 -9.91 6.45 -4.31
N GLU A 142 -10.59 6.92 -3.27
CA GLU A 142 -11.15 8.26 -3.21
C GLU A 142 -10.24 9.16 -2.36
N TYR A 143 -9.83 10.31 -2.90
CA TYR A 143 -8.96 11.26 -2.22
C TYR A 143 -9.78 12.42 -1.62
N TYR A 144 -9.20 13.12 -0.65
CA TYR A 144 -9.72 14.43 -0.24
C TYR A 144 -9.49 15.45 -1.36
N ASN A 145 -10.50 16.27 -1.63
CA ASN A 145 -10.43 17.39 -2.57
C ASN A 145 -9.67 18.58 -1.96
#